data_AF-A0A9D6L6S2-F1
#
_entry.id   AF-A0A9D6L6S2-F1
#
_cell.length_a   1.000
_cell.length_b   1.000
_cell.length_c   1.000
_cell.angle_alpha   90.00
_cell.angle_beta   90.00
_cell.angle_gamma   90.00
#
_symmetry.space_group_name_H-M   'P 1'
#
loop_
_entity.id
_entity.type
_entity.pdbx_description
1 polymer ?
#
loop_
_entity_poly.entity_id
_entity_poly.type
_entity_poly.pdbx_seq_one_letter_code
_entity_poly.pdbx_strand_id
1 'polypeptide(L)'
;EQLERDAERLGVTTIQGGPERHGRPLPRLRHWAYRWRWPDVRGGRFYPPPRIAFEPRGERRAAGRLGIDGVHAAARAAWRRGQPAIVSSHRVNYAHLDPAWSEAGCAALAELLARLVADGAVFLTDAEVRGLLERGASSRAIARGAVVRRATPDRGVVAEAA
;
A
#
# COMPACT_ATOMS: atom_id res chain seq x y z
N GLU A 1 3.81 16.10 17.24
CA GLU A 1 3.95 15.77 18.68
C GLU A 1 2.67 15.95 19.48
N GLN A 2 2.03 17.13 19.57
CA GLN A 2 0.84 17.29 20.41
C GLN A 2 -0.37 16.47 19.94
N LEU A 3 -0.67 16.49 18.63
CA LEU A 3 -1.67 15.62 17.99
C LEU A 3 -1.42 14.12 18.22
N GLU A 4 -0.17 13.73 18.41
CA GLU A 4 0.23 12.32 18.56
C GLU A 4 0.02 11.87 20.00
N ARG A 5 0.36 12.71 20.98
CA ARG A 5 0.06 12.48 22.40
C ARG A 5 -1.44 12.48 22.66
N ASP A 6 -2.19 13.35 22.00
CA ASP A 6 -3.65 13.38 22.12
C ASP A 6 -4.29 12.14 21.49
N ALA A 7 -3.78 11.66 20.36
CA ALA A 7 -4.23 10.40 19.75
C ALA A 7 -3.94 9.18 20.66
N GLU A 8 -2.72 9.10 21.21
CA GLU A 8 -2.34 8.05 22.18
C GLU A 8 -3.23 8.10 23.44
N ARG A 9 -3.51 9.29 24.00
CA ARG A 9 -4.37 9.46 25.17
C ARG A 9 -5.82 9.03 24.90
N LEU A 10 -6.28 9.15 23.66
CA LEU A 10 -7.61 8.73 23.23
C LEU A 10 -7.68 7.26 22.77
N GLY A 11 -6.57 6.51 22.83
CA GLY A 11 -6.49 5.15 22.29
C GLY A 11 -6.64 5.10 20.76
N VAL A 12 -6.51 6.25 20.09
CA VAL A 12 -6.62 6.37 18.64
C VAL A 12 -5.23 6.26 18.04
N THR A 13 -5.01 5.28 17.17
CA THR A 13 -3.76 5.21 16.41
C THR A 13 -3.87 6.00 15.11
N THR A 14 -2.94 6.90 14.86
CA THR A 14 -2.82 7.60 13.57
C THR A 14 -2.09 6.72 12.55
N ILE A 15 -2.83 6.27 11.52
CA ILE A 15 -2.25 5.71 10.29
C ILE A 15 -1.92 6.91 9.39
N GLN A 16 -0.85 7.62 9.72
CA GLN A 16 -0.40 8.75 8.91
C GLN A 16 0.97 8.40 8.33
N GLY A 17 0.99 8.12 7.02
CA GLY A 17 2.23 8.19 6.25
C GLY A 17 2.74 9.61 6.36
N GLY A 18 3.80 9.81 7.15
CA GLY A 18 4.36 11.13 7.34
C GLY A 18 4.66 11.75 5.97
N PRO A 19 4.24 13.00 5.70
CA PRO A 19 4.72 13.66 4.51
C PRO A 19 6.24 13.71 4.62
N GLU A 20 6.97 13.42 3.54
CA GLU A 20 8.41 13.70 3.42
C GLU A 20 8.62 15.24 3.45
N ARG A 21 8.25 15.90 4.55
CA ARG A 21 8.53 17.31 4.79
C ARG A 21 10.00 17.43 5.18
N HIS A 22 10.73 17.92 4.18
CA HIS A 22 11.93 18.73 4.20
C HIS A 22 12.54 19.02 5.58
N GLY A 23 13.82 18.68 5.75
CA GLY A 23 14.62 19.19 6.87
C GLY A 23 15.76 18.31 7.39
N ARG A 24 16.06 17.13 6.81
CA ARG A 24 17.19 16.30 7.27
C ARG A 24 18.08 15.86 6.11
N PRO A 25 19.42 15.91 6.26
CA PRO A 25 20.33 15.55 5.19
C PRO A 25 20.22 14.03 4.93
N LEU A 26 20.17 13.62 3.66
CA LEU A 26 20.18 12.23 3.16
C LEU A 26 18.84 11.46 3.05
N PRO A 27 17.83 11.97 2.31
CA PRO A 27 16.56 11.27 2.09
C PRO A 27 16.71 9.91 1.35
N ARG A 28 17.69 9.77 0.44
CA ARG A 28 17.88 8.55 -0.37
C ARG A 28 18.39 7.34 0.42
N LEU A 29 19.39 7.53 1.28
CA LEU A 29 19.92 6.47 2.16
C LEU A 29 18.86 6.01 3.16
N ARG A 30 18.09 6.97 3.65
CA ARG A 30 16.96 6.72 4.54
C ARG A 30 15.89 5.88 3.84
N HIS A 31 15.46 6.27 2.63
CA HIS A 31 14.50 5.51 1.84
C HIS A 31 14.96 4.07 1.59
N TRP A 32 16.25 3.87 1.33
CA TRP A 32 16.84 2.54 1.21
C TRP A 32 16.76 1.75 2.51
N ALA A 33 17.10 2.36 3.66
CA ALA A 33 16.98 1.72 4.97
C ALA A 33 15.53 1.34 5.31
N TYR A 34 14.54 2.23 5.10
CA TYR A 34 13.13 1.93 5.34
C TYR A 34 12.59 0.83 4.43
N ARG A 35 13.12 0.73 3.20
CA ARG A 35 12.75 -0.33 2.27
C ARG A 35 13.17 -1.73 2.74
N TRP A 36 14.08 -1.86 3.70
CA TRP A 36 14.47 -3.15 4.28
C TRP A 36 13.93 -3.40 5.69
N ARG A 37 13.38 -2.38 6.35
CA ARG A 37 13.10 -2.41 7.79
C ARG A 37 11.67 -2.79 8.18
N TRP A 38 10.99 -3.54 7.32
CA TRP A 38 9.60 -3.92 7.53
C TRP A 38 9.48 -5.21 8.35
N PRO A 39 8.55 -5.28 9.34
CA PRO A 39 7.66 -4.21 9.80
C PRO A 39 8.37 -3.16 10.69
N ASP A 40 8.10 -1.86 10.47
CA ASP A 40 8.60 -0.76 11.33
C ASP A 40 7.46 -0.26 12.23
N VAL A 41 7.37 -0.85 13.43
CA VAL A 41 6.44 -0.44 14.49
C VAL A 41 7.21 0.40 15.50
N ARG A 42 6.84 1.66 15.70
CA ARG A 42 7.48 2.55 16.69
C ARG A 42 6.45 3.14 17.62
N GLY A 43 6.42 2.63 18.86
CA GLY A 43 5.36 2.95 19.82
C GLY A 43 4.01 2.55 19.25
N GLY A 44 3.02 3.46 19.31
CA GLY A 44 1.71 3.24 18.71
C GLY A 44 1.66 3.37 17.18
N ARG A 45 2.75 3.73 16.48
CA ARG A 45 2.71 4.05 15.05
C ARG A 45 3.10 2.88 14.16
N PHE A 46 2.34 2.77 13.07
CA PHE A 46 2.55 1.80 12.01
C PHE A 46 3.03 2.52 10.74
N TYR A 47 4.28 2.27 10.33
CA TYR A 47 4.86 2.90 9.15
C TYR A 47 4.85 1.95 7.94
N PRO A 48 3.93 2.15 6.96
CA PRO A 48 3.89 1.32 5.75
C PRO A 48 5.22 1.35 4.96
N PRO A 49 5.54 0.31 4.16
CA PRO A 49 6.66 0.37 3.23
C PRO A 49 6.48 1.51 2.20
N PRO A 50 7.55 1.89 1.49
CA PRO A 50 7.48 2.91 0.45
C PRO A 50 6.40 2.65 -0.59
N ARG A 51 5.66 3.70 -0.96
CA ARG A 51 4.59 3.63 -1.96
C ARG A 51 5.16 3.56 -3.37
N ILE A 52 4.58 2.69 -4.20
CA ILE A 52 4.83 2.55 -5.62
C ILE A 52 3.85 3.47 -6.36
N ALA A 53 4.34 4.54 -6.98
CA ALA A 53 3.49 5.49 -7.69
C ALA A 53 3.07 4.92 -9.07
N PHE A 54 1.78 4.64 -9.21
CA PHE A 54 1.15 4.20 -10.45
C PHE A 54 0.51 5.38 -11.17
N GLU A 55 1.11 5.78 -12.28
CA GLU A 55 0.66 6.90 -13.11
C GLU A 55 0.57 6.45 -14.57
N PRO A 56 -0.52 5.78 -14.98
CA PRO A 56 -0.64 5.15 -16.30
C PRO A 56 -0.51 6.13 -17.48
N ARG A 57 -0.77 7.42 -17.23
CA ARG A 57 -0.70 8.51 -18.22
C ARG A 57 0.24 9.65 -17.82
N GLY A 58 0.96 9.53 -16.70
CA GLY A 58 1.88 10.58 -16.26
C GLY A 58 3.03 10.77 -17.26
N GLU A 59 3.49 12.01 -17.43
CA GLU A 59 4.65 12.30 -18.30
C GLU A 59 5.81 11.34 -18.03
N ARG A 60 6.28 10.64 -19.08
CA ARG A 60 7.45 9.73 -19.05
C ARG A 60 8.72 10.36 -18.47
N ARG A 61 8.77 11.70 -18.38
CA ARG A 61 9.92 12.48 -17.89
C ARG A 61 9.93 12.75 -16.39
N ALA A 62 8.83 12.52 -15.66
CA ALA A 62 8.81 12.71 -14.22
C ALA A 62 9.46 11.50 -13.51
N ALA A 63 10.69 11.70 -13.01
CA ALA A 63 11.42 10.68 -12.27
C ALA A 63 10.56 10.10 -11.12
N GLY A 64 10.33 8.79 -11.14
CA GLY A 64 9.60 8.07 -10.09
C GLY A 64 8.17 7.63 -10.42
N ARG A 65 7.62 8.00 -11.58
CA ARG A 65 6.32 7.50 -12.07
C ARG A 65 6.52 6.18 -12.82
N LEU A 66 5.74 5.15 -12.47
CA LEU A 66 5.81 3.84 -13.11
C LEU A 66 4.53 3.57 -13.90
N GLY A 67 4.70 3.10 -15.14
CA GLY A 67 3.65 2.42 -15.90
C GLY A 67 3.41 1.00 -15.38
N ILE A 68 2.54 0.25 -16.04
CA ILE A 68 2.09 -1.09 -15.62
C ILE A 68 3.28 -2.01 -15.30
N ASP A 69 4.23 -2.16 -16.23
CA ASP A 69 5.38 -3.06 -16.07
C ASP A 69 6.26 -2.67 -14.88
N GLY A 70 6.48 -1.37 -14.69
CA GLY A 70 7.28 -0.86 -13.58
C GLY A 70 6.63 -1.12 -12.23
N VAL A 71 5.32 -0.88 -12.11
CA VAL A 71 4.57 -1.14 -10.88
C VAL A 71 4.54 -2.64 -10.59
N HIS A 72 4.29 -3.46 -11.59
CA HIS A 72 4.26 -4.92 -11.47
C HIS A 72 5.62 -5.47 -10.99
N ALA A 73 6.72 -5.03 -11.62
CA ALA A 73 8.07 -5.42 -11.20
C ALA A 73 8.40 -4.95 -9.78
N ALA A 74 7.99 -3.74 -9.40
CA ALA A 74 8.19 -3.19 -8.07
C ALA A 74 7.39 -3.97 -7.00
N ALA A 75 6.16 -4.37 -7.32
CA ALA A 75 5.33 -5.19 -6.44
C ALA A 75 5.97 -6.57 -6.20
N ARG A 76 6.40 -7.26 -7.26
CA ARG A 76 7.12 -8.54 -7.14
C ARG A 76 8.41 -8.39 -6.34
N ALA A 77 9.12 -7.26 -6.50
CA ALA A 77 10.30 -7.00 -5.71
C ALA A 77 9.98 -6.81 -4.21
N ALA A 78 8.85 -6.19 -3.86
CA ALA A 78 8.39 -6.08 -2.48
C ALA A 78 8.05 -7.44 -1.88
N TRP A 79 7.32 -8.29 -2.61
CA TRP A 79 6.98 -9.64 -2.16
C TRP A 79 8.20 -10.51 -1.93
N ARG A 80 9.23 -10.44 -2.80
CA ARG A 80 10.51 -11.13 -2.59
C ARG A 80 11.23 -10.72 -1.30
N ARG A 81 10.91 -9.54 -0.75
CA ARG A 81 11.44 -9.07 0.55
C ARG A 81 10.52 -9.41 1.73
N GLY A 82 9.43 -10.16 1.52
CA GLY A 82 8.42 -10.43 2.55
C GLY A 82 7.60 -9.19 2.93
N GLN A 83 7.46 -8.22 2.02
CA GLN A 83 6.78 -6.94 2.27
C GLN A 83 5.50 -6.83 1.44
N PRO A 84 4.45 -6.16 1.94
CA PRO A 84 3.33 -5.78 1.10
C PRO A 84 3.77 -4.75 0.07
N ALA A 85 3.19 -4.82 -1.11
CA ALA A 85 3.35 -3.81 -2.14
C ALA A 85 2.24 -2.76 -1.97
N ILE A 86 2.60 -1.52 -1.65
CA ILE A 86 1.64 -0.42 -1.55
C ILE A 86 1.66 0.37 -2.84
N VAL A 87 0.60 0.26 -3.62
CA VAL A 87 0.44 1.00 -4.89
C VAL A 87 -0.41 2.24 -4.63
N SER A 88 0.08 3.39 -5.05
CA SER A 88 -0.61 4.68 -4.94
C SER A 88 -0.96 5.18 -6.34
N SER A 89 -2.21 5.63 -6.54
CA SER A 89 -2.62 6.33 -7.76
C SER A 89 -3.57 7.48 -7.43
N HIS A 90 -3.74 8.41 -8.37
CA HIS A 90 -4.58 9.59 -8.21
C HIS A 90 -5.93 9.44 -8.89
N ARG A 91 -6.99 9.96 -8.25
CA ARG A 91 -8.37 9.94 -8.79
C ARG A 91 -8.47 10.53 -10.20
N VAL A 92 -7.66 11.54 -10.50
CA VAL A 92 -7.62 12.20 -11.82
C VAL A 92 -7.30 11.24 -12.97
N ASN A 93 -6.66 10.10 -12.70
CA ASN A 93 -6.41 9.06 -13.70
C ASN A 93 -7.69 8.32 -14.13
N TYR A 94 -8.75 8.33 -13.32
CA TYR A 94 -9.95 7.49 -13.50
C TYR A 94 -11.27 8.26 -13.53
N ALA A 95 -11.24 9.53 -13.17
CA ALA A 95 -12.41 10.41 -13.13
C ALA A 95 -12.01 11.75 -13.74
N HIS A 96 -11.65 11.71 -15.02
CA HIS A 96 -11.28 12.89 -15.81
C HIS A 96 -12.49 13.40 -16.60
N LEU A 97 -12.49 14.69 -16.94
CA LEU A 97 -13.52 15.29 -17.81
C LEU A 97 -13.41 14.84 -19.27
N ASP A 98 -12.27 14.24 -19.63
CA ASP A 98 -12.02 13.64 -20.94
C ASP A 98 -12.32 12.13 -20.83
N PRO A 99 -13.37 11.63 -21.50
CA PRO A 99 -13.73 10.21 -21.46
C PRO A 99 -12.59 9.30 -21.90
N ALA A 100 -11.83 9.67 -22.94
CA ALA A 100 -10.74 8.85 -23.45
C ALA A 100 -9.60 8.73 -22.43
N TRP A 101 -9.37 9.78 -21.64
CA TRP A 101 -8.42 9.75 -20.53
C TRP A 101 -8.87 8.77 -19.45
N SER A 102 -10.13 8.88 -19.04
CA SER A 102 -10.74 8.04 -18.00
C SER A 102 -10.74 6.57 -18.40
N GLU A 103 -11.18 6.26 -19.62
CA GLU A 103 -11.22 4.91 -20.18
C GLU A 103 -9.84 4.27 -20.21
N ALA A 104 -8.83 5.01 -20.68
CA ALA A 104 -7.47 4.51 -20.72
C ALA A 104 -6.89 4.26 -19.32
N GLY A 105 -7.18 5.13 -18.35
CA GLY A 105 -6.74 4.94 -16.96
C GLY A 105 -7.40 3.71 -16.33
N CYS A 106 -8.70 3.52 -16.54
CA CYS A 106 -9.43 2.34 -16.09
C CYS A 106 -8.92 1.05 -16.75
N ALA A 107 -8.65 1.07 -18.06
CA ALA A 107 -8.07 -0.07 -18.78
C ALA A 107 -6.68 -0.44 -18.22
N ALA A 108 -5.81 0.54 -17.99
CA ALA A 108 -4.50 0.31 -17.42
C ALA A 108 -4.55 -0.22 -15.97
N LEU A 109 -5.51 0.27 -15.17
CA LEU A 109 -5.73 -0.26 -13.82
C LEU A 109 -6.23 -1.71 -13.87
N ALA A 110 -7.20 -2.02 -14.74
CA ALA A 110 -7.72 -3.37 -14.89
C ALA A 110 -6.61 -4.35 -15.31
N GLU A 111 -5.75 -3.96 -16.25
CA GLU A 111 -4.61 -4.76 -16.67
C GLU A 111 -3.61 -4.99 -15.51
N LEU A 112 -3.24 -3.93 -14.78
CA LEU A 112 -2.35 -4.06 -13.62
C LEU A 112 -2.94 -5.01 -12.57
N LEU A 113 -4.22 -4.84 -12.23
CA LEU A 113 -4.90 -5.69 -11.25
C LEU A 113 -4.93 -7.15 -11.71
N ALA A 114 -5.22 -7.41 -12.98
CA ALA A 114 -5.21 -8.76 -13.55
C ALA A 114 -3.83 -9.42 -13.42
N ARG A 115 -2.75 -8.70 -13.74
CA ARG A 115 -1.37 -9.21 -13.59
C ARG A 115 -1.01 -9.49 -12.13
N LEU A 116 -1.40 -8.63 -11.20
CA LEU A 116 -1.17 -8.85 -9.77
C LEU A 116 -1.94 -10.06 -9.26
N VAL A 117 -3.20 -10.24 -9.68
CA VAL A 117 -4.02 -11.42 -9.33
C VAL A 117 -3.42 -12.69 -9.90
N ALA A 118 -2.91 -12.66 -11.13
CA ALA A 118 -2.23 -13.81 -11.75
C ALA A 118 -0.98 -14.25 -10.95
N ASP A 119 -0.30 -13.33 -10.28
CA ASP A 119 0.80 -13.61 -9.35
C ASP A 119 0.33 -14.05 -7.94
N GLY A 120 -0.99 -14.16 -7.71
CA GLY A 120 -1.57 -14.54 -6.42
C GLY A 120 -1.73 -13.39 -5.43
N ALA A 121 -1.77 -12.13 -5.90
CA ALA A 121 -1.93 -10.98 -5.01
C ALA A 121 -3.25 -11.01 -4.24
N VAL A 122 -3.17 -10.64 -2.96
CA VAL A 122 -4.32 -10.40 -2.09
C VAL A 122 -4.37 -8.92 -1.77
N PHE A 123 -5.51 -8.28 -2.06
CA PHE A 123 -5.72 -6.87 -1.77
C PHE A 123 -6.24 -6.68 -0.35
N LEU A 124 -5.56 -5.80 0.38
CA LEU A 124 -5.77 -5.51 1.79
C LEU A 124 -5.86 -4.00 2.00
N THR A 125 -6.69 -3.59 2.94
CA THR A 125 -6.64 -2.25 3.53
C THR A 125 -5.44 -2.11 4.47
N ASP A 126 -4.98 -0.88 4.73
CA ASP A 126 -3.91 -0.62 5.70
C ASP A 126 -4.24 -1.20 7.10
N ALA A 127 -5.51 -1.17 7.48
CA ALA A 127 -5.99 -1.75 8.73
C ALA A 127 -5.89 -3.29 8.74
N GLU A 128 -6.21 -3.96 7.62
CA GLU A 128 -6.03 -5.41 7.50
C GLU A 128 -4.55 -5.80 7.54
N VAL A 129 -3.67 -5.06 6.86
CA VAL A 129 -2.21 -5.30 6.90
C VAL A 129 -1.70 -5.18 8.34
N ARG A 130 -2.11 -4.12 9.04
CA ARG A 130 -1.75 -3.92 10.45
C ARG A 130 -2.24 -5.06 11.33
N GLY A 131 -3.52 -5.45 11.20
CA GLY A 131 -4.09 -6.55 11.98
C GLY A 131 -3.34 -7.87 11.75
N LEU A 132 -2.99 -8.17 10.49
CA LEU A 132 -2.21 -9.35 10.17
C LEU A 132 -0.81 -9.33 10.80
N LEU A 133 -0.16 -8.17 10.90
CA LEU A 133 1.16 -8.05 11.50
C LEU A 133 1.14 -8.07 13.03
N GLU A 134 0.16 -7.42 13.64
CA GLU A 134 0.06 -7.32 15.10
C GLU A 134 -0.52 -8.58 15.73
N ARG A 135 -1.47 -9.26 15.05
CA ARG A 135 -2.26 -10.35 15.62
C ARG A 135 -2.21 -11.65 14.82
N GLY A 136 -1.53 -11.67 13.68
CA GLY A 136 -1.61 -12.80 12.74
C GLY A 136 -2.96 -12.92 12.03
N ALA A 137 -3.91 -12.01 12.30
CA ALA A 137 -5.26 -12.06 11.74
C ALA A 137 -5.88 -10.66 11.59
N SER A 138 -6.72 -10.50 10.57
CA SER A 138 -7.58 -9.32 10.40
C SER A 138 -9.01 -9.70 10.10
N SER A 139 -9.94 -8.83 10.47
CA SER A 139 -11.35 -8.95 10.10
C SER A 139 -11.84 -7.62 9.55
N ARG A 140 -12.71 -7.69 8.55
CA ARG A 140 -13.36 -6.52 7.96
C ARG A 140 -14.81 -6.84 7.67
N ALA A 141 -15.72 -6.01 8.20
CA ALA A 141 -17.13 -6.10 7.87
C ALA A 141 -17.35 -5.78 6.38
N ILE A 142 -18.25 -6.55 5.75
CA ILE A 142 -18.74 -6.34 4.39
C ILE A 142 -20.28 -6.34 4.43
N ALA A 143 -20.93 -5.88 3.36
CA ALA A 143 -22.38 -5.73 3.33
C ALA A 143 -23.19 -6.99 3.70
N ARG A 144 -22.60 -8.19 3.57
CA ARG A 144 -23.25 -9.48 3.83
C ARG A 144 -22.52 -10.36 4.86
N GLY A 145 -21.68 -9.79 5.72
CA GLY A 145 -20.94 -10.57 6.72
C GLY A 145 -19.58 -9.97 7.05
N ALA A 146 -18.59 -10.84 7.27
CA ALA A 146 -17.22 -10.43 7.51
C ALA A 146 -16.23 -11.21 6.64
N VAL A 147 -15.15 -10.56 6.22
CA VAL A 147 -13.97 -11.22 5.69
C VAL A 147 -12.98 -11.36 6.83
N VAL A 148 -12.63 -12.60 7.19
CA VAL A 148 -11.56 -12.90 8.13
C VAL A 148 -10.35 -13.37 7.35
N ARG A 149 -9.18 -12.84 7.69
CA ARG A 149 -7.91 -13.21 7.07
C ARG A 149 -6.93 -13.64 8.13
N ARG A 150 -6.17 -14.69 7.83
CA ARG A 150 -5.09 -15.19 8.69
C ARG A 150 -3.78 -15.27 7.92
N ALA A 151 -2.71 -14.80 8.52
CA ALA A 151 -1.37 -14.97 8.01
C ALA A 151 -0.83 -16.32 8.49
N THR A 152 -0.46 -17.18 7.55
CA THR A 152 0.20 -18.46 7.83
C THR A 152 1.65 -18.39 7.34
N PRO A 153 2.63 -18.93 8.08
CA PRO A 153 4.04 -18.88 7.69
C PRO A 153 4.33 -19.51 6.32
N ASP A 154 3.52 -20.49 5.92
CA ASP A 154 3.73 -21.37 4.76
C ASP A 154 2.79 -21.09 3.58
N ARG A 155 1.57 -20.57 3.81
CA ARG A 155 0.57 -20.34 2.75
C ARG A 155 0.25 -18.87 2.49
N GLY A 156 0.89 -17.95 3.20
CA GLY A 156 0.60 -16.52 3.09
C GLY A 156 -0.75 -16.16 3.72
N VAL A 157 -1.47 -15.21 3.11
CA VAL A 157 -2.74 -14.69 3.65
C VAL A 157 -3.92 -15.48 3.06
N VAL A 158 -4.63 -16.21 3.91
CA VAL A 158 -5.86 -16.92 3.56
C VAL A 158 -7.08 -16.08 3.95
N ALA A 159 -8.12 -16.06 3.12
CA ALA A 159 -9.39 -15.40 3.41
C ALA A 159 -10.53 -16.40 3.57
N GLU A 160 -11.34 -16.19 4.60
CA GLU A 160 -12.56 -16.92 4.88
C GLU A 160 -13.71 -15.92 5.01
N ALA A 161 -14.84 -16.22 4.38
CA ALA A 161 -16.07 -15.46 4.56
C ALA A 161 -16.81 -16.06 5.77
N ALA A 162 -17.14 -15.19 6.74
CA ALA A 162 -17.87 -15.52 7.95
C ALA A 162 -19.21 -14.78 8.01
#